data_AF-X1HNC7-F1
#
_entry.id   AF-X1HNC7-F1
#
_cell.length_a   1.000
_cell.length_b   1.000
_cell.length_c   1.000
_cell.angle_alpha   90.00
_cell.angle_beta   90.00
_cell.angle_gamma   90.00
#
_symmetry.space_group_name_H-M   'P 1'
#
loop_
_entity.id
_entity.type
_entity.pdbx_description
1 polymer ?
#
loop_
_entity_poly.entity_id
_entity_poly.type
_entity_poly.pdbx_seq_one_letter_code
_entity_poly.pdbx_strand_id
1 'polypeptide(L)'
;MKVIRYSEISIDAIKSNMIAQNKTFVIEKKSGNRSILMNGSRFTSQQKKPYMKKVNSRTGRSVIGNVRKCVNNYIRSNNFDIPAVELIYPPTASHKDRFKALSVDHEFYYVDLKHCYWRIAHLMGILPINLYNNYKDNGEHKLTRNIALSTLTTQPTREYYINGSLVNTITSANDHYQIIYKNIRYTAYNTMGLIAEKLDTLTLGYQIDGIYVLKDGLDQVRRILKNKNFLYRVINCVKIDNKQFACDDEIKDFR
;
A
#
# COMPACT_ATOMS: atom_id res chain seq x y z
N MET A 1 25.31 -9.31 -25.16
CA MET A 1 25.97 -8.36 -24.22
C MET A 1 25.58 -8.74 -22.78
N LYS A 2 26.53 -9.21 -21.96
CA LYS A 2 26.29 -9.66 -20.58
C LYS A 2 26.12 -8.42 -19.68
N VAL A 3 24.95 -8.27 -19.04
CA VAL A 3 24.71 -7.20 -18.06
C VAL A 3 25.54 -7.53 -16.81
N ILE A 4 26.62 -6.78 -16.59
CA ILE A 4 27.43 -6.91 -15.38
C ILE A 4 26.63 -6.29 -14.23
N ARG A 5 26.22 -7.11 -13.25
CA ARG A 5 25.64 -6.63 -12.00
C ARG A 5 26.78 -6.14 -11.11
N TYR A 6 27.17 -4.87 -11.24
CA TYR A 6 28.10 -4.26 -10.29
C TYR A 6 27.37 -3.99 -8.96
N SER A 7 27.78 -4.71 -7.92
CA SER A 7 27.23 -4.59 -6.56
C SER A 7 28.07 -3.75 -5.60
N GLU A 8 29.22 -3.21 -6.02
CA GLU A 8 30.15 -2.54 -5.07
C GLU A 8 30.33 -1.04 -5.30
N ILE A 9 30.14 -0.53 -6.52
CA ILE A 9 30.28 0.90 -6.82
C ILE A 9 28.89 1.55 -6.88
N SER A 10 28.67 2.56 -6.05
CA SER A 10 27.42 3.33 -6.05
C SER A 10 27.16 3.98 -7.42
N ILE A 11 25.91 4.00 -7.87
CA ILE A 11 25.49 4.77 -9.06
C ILE A 11 25.95 6.24 -8.95
N ASP A 12 26.04 6.78 -7.74
CA ASP A 12 26.51 8.15 -7.52
C ASP A 12 28.01 8.31 -7.82
N ALA A 13 28.83 7.32 -7.47
CA ALA A 13 30.26 7.35 -7.81
C ALA A 13 30.48 7.24 -9.32
N ILE A 14 29.72 6.37 -10.00
CA ILE A 14 29.78 6.24 -11.46
C ILE A 14 29.30 7.53 -12.13
N LYS A 15 28.20 8.13 -11.64
CA LYS A 15 27.71 9.44 -12.09
C LYS A 15 28.80 10.50 -12.00
N SER A 16 29.45 10.66 -10.84
CA SER A 16 30.50 11.68 -10.66
C SER A 16 31.67 11.49 -11.62
N ASN A 17 32.10 10.24 -11.84
CA ASN A 17 33.18 9.95 -12.78
C ASN A 17 32.78 10.28 -14.23
N MET A 18 31.55 9.94 -14.63
CA MET A 18 31.05 10.27 -15.97
C MET A 18 30.90 11.78 -16.20
N ILE A 19 30.53 12.54 -15.16
CA ILE A 19 30.52 14.00 -15.18
C ILE A 19 31.94 14.53 -15.38
N ALA A 20 32.91 14.06 -14.59
CA ALA A 20 34.31 14.49 -14.69
C ALA A 20 34.94 14.19 -16.07
N GLN A 21 34.50 13.12 -16.73
CA GLN A 21 34.94 12.74 -18.07
C GLN A 21 34.13 13.42 -19.21
N ASN A 22 33.25 14.38 -18.90
CA ASN A 22 32.38 15.05 -19.85
C ASN A 22 31.60 14.05 -20.74
N LYS A 23 31.07 12.96 -20.16
CA LYS A 23 30.29 11.97 -20.91
C LYS A 23 28.83 12.40 -21.05
N THR A 24 28.20 11.95 -22.13
CA THR A 24 26.75 12.03 -22.33
C THR A 24 26.09 10.73 -21.89
N PHE A 25 25.11 10.82 -20.96
CA PHE A 25 24.45 9.67 -20.36
C PHE A 25 23.10 10.05 -19.75
N VAL A 26 22.29 9.05 -19.39
CA VAL A 26 20.98 9.24 -18.76
C VAL A 26 20.94 8.46 -17.45
N ILE A 27 20.40 9.06 -16.39
CA ILE A 27 20.06 8.35 -15.16
C ILE A 27 18.56 8.11 -15.13
N GLU A 28 18.14 6.85 -15.20
CA GLU A 28 16.75 6.44 -14.99
C GLU A 28 16.54 6.00 -13.54
N LYS A 29 15.52 6.57 -12.89
CA LYS A 29 15.05 6.20 -11.55
C LYS A 29 13.65 5.59 -11.69
N LYS A 30 13.48 4.32 -11.32
CA LYS A 30 12.20 3.61 -11.43
C LYS A 30 12.03 2.58 -10.32
N SER A 31 10.99 2.75 -9.49
CA SER A 31 10.56 1.77 -8.47
C SER A 31 11.71 1.29 -7.56
N GLY A 32 12.51 2.23 -7.04
CA GLY A 32 13.66 1.92 -6.19
C GLY A 32 14.92 1.43 -6.92
N ASN A 33 14.87 1.29 -8.25
CA ASN A 33 16.04 1.04 -9.09
C ASN A 33 16.58 2.34 -9.66
N ARG A 34 17.90 2.45 -9.72
CA ARG A 34 18.61 3.50 -10.45
C ARG A 34 19.46 2.84 -11.53
N SER A 35 19.42 3.34 -12.74
CA SER A 35 20.27 2.83 -13.82
C SER A 35 20.86 3.96 -14.63
N ILE A 36 22.08 3.76 -15.09
CA ILE A 36 22.74 4.65 -16.04
C ILE A 36 22.58 4.02 -17.43
N LEU A 37 22.14 4.82 -18.39
CA LEU A 37 22.06 4.48 -19.80
C LEU A 37 23.08 5.31 -20.58
N MET A 38 23.74 4.68 -21.54
CA MET A 38 24.63 5.31 -22.51
C MET A 38 24.20 4.88 -23.91
N ASN A 39 24.07 5.82 -24.83
CA ASN A 39 23.65 5.56 -26.22
C ASN A 39 22.37 4.68 -26.28
N GLY A 40 21.40 4.97 -25.40
CA GLY A 40 20.15 4.22 -25.30
C GLY A 40 20.24 2.85 -24.61
N SER A 41 21.44 2.33 -24.33
CA SER A 41 21.66 1.03 -23.70
C SER A 41 21.96 1.16 -22.22
N ARG A 42 21.44 0.23 -21.40
CA ARG A 42 21.72 0.20 -19.95
C ARG A 42 23.19 -0.17 -19.72
N PHE A 43 23.96 0.77 -19.18
CA PHE A 43 25.37 0.58 -18.81
C PHE A 43 25.49 -0.09 -17.44
N THR A 44 24.81 0.45 -16.43
CA THR A 44 24.78 -0.14 -15.09
C THR A 44 23.41 0.06 -14.44
N SER A 45 23.11 -0.75 -13.42
CA SER A 45 21.93 -0.58 -12.58
C SER A 45 22.21 -1.01 -11.15
N GLN A 46 21.75 -0.18 -10.22
CA GLN A 46 21.71 -0.49 -8.81
C GLN A 46 20.24 -0.61 -8.39
N GLN A 47 19.89 -1.78 -7.88
CA GLN A 47 18.64 -1.92 -7.13
C GLN A 47 18.94 -1.53 -5.69
N LYS A 48 18.20 -0.58 -5.10
CA LYS A 48 18.11 -0.58 -3.63
C LYS A 48 17.56 -1.95 -3.25
N LYS A 49 18.26 -2.68 -2.37
CA LYS A 49 17.79 -3.98 -1.85
C LYS A 49 16.31 -3.82 -1.51
N PRO A 50 15.40 -4.44 -2.27
CA PRO A 50 14.01 -4.24 -1.98
C PRO A 50 13.69 -5.06 -0.73
N TYR A 51 12.68 -4.63 0.01
CA TYR A 51 11.91 -5.45 0.95
C TYR A 51 11.33 -6.75 0.31
N MET A 52 11.66 -7.06 -0.95
CA MET A 52 11.23 -8.20 -1.76
C MET A 52 12.01 -9.50 -1.52
N LYS A 53 12.99 -9.57 -0.60
CA LYS A 53 13.61 -10.87 -0.27
C LYS A 53 12.58 -11.93 0.20
N LYS A 54 11.39 -11.52 0.66
CA LYS A 54 10.30 -12.41 1.11
C LYS A 54 9.19 -12.67 0.08
N VAL A 55 9.19 -12.02 -1.09
CA VAL A 55 8.17 -12.28 -2.13
C VAL A 55 8.84 -13.04 -3.25
N ASN A 56 8.29 -14.20 -3.64
CA ASN A 56 8.75 -14.92 -4.83
C ASN A 56 8.78 -13.94 -6.02
N SER A 57 10.00 -13.58 -6.45
CA SER A 57 10.23 -12.40 -7.29
C SER A 57 9.52 -12.47 -8.65
N ARG A 58 9.17 -13.68 -9.12
CA ARG A 58 8.41 -13.88 -10.36
C ARG A 58 6.92 -13.60 -10.15
N THR A 59 6.31 -14.19 -9.13
CA THR A 59 4.89 -13.97 -8.79
C THR A 59 4.64 -12.50 -8.46
N GLY A 60 5.50 -11.87 -7.67
CA GLY A 60 5.36 -10.46 -7.32
C GLY A 60 5.39 -9.52 -8.53
N ARG A 61 6.33 -9.73 -9.48
CA ARG A 61 6.39 -8.94 -10.71
C ARG A 61 5.15 -9.15 -11.60
N SER A 62 4.66 -10.38 -11.69
CA SER A 62 3.46 -10.69 -12.45
C SER A 62 2.24 -9.95 -11.91
N VAL A 63 2.07 -9.92 -10.58
CA VAL A 63 0.95 -9.20 -9.93
C VAL A 63 1.05 -7.70 -10.20
N ILE A 64 2.24 -7.11 -10.03
CA ILE A 64 2.46 -5.68 -10.30
C ILE A 64 2.08 -5.34 -11.75
N GLY A 65 2.52 -6.15 -12.72
CA GLY A 65 2.19 -5.97 -14.14
C GLY A 65 0.68 -6.06 -14.40
N ASN A 66 0.03 -7.07 -13.84
CA ASN A 66 -1.41 -7.28 -13.99
C ASN A 66 -2.23 -6.14 -13.37
N VAL A 67 -1.87 -5.69 -12.17
CA VAL A 67 -2.54 -4.55 -11.52
C VAL A 67 -2.40 -3.29 -12.37
N ARG A 68 -1.21 -2.99 -12.91
CA ARG A 68 -1.03 -1.84 -13.81
C ARG A 68 -1.87 -1.95 -15.08
N LYS A 69 -1.98 -3.14 -15.68
CA LYS A 69 -2.86 -3.37 -16.83
C LYS A 69 -4.32 -3.11 -16.47
N CYS A 70 -4.79 -3.63 -15.34
CA CYS A 70 -6.15 -3.40 -14.85
C CYS A 70 -6.44 -1.92 -14.59
N VAL A 71 -5.51 -1.21 -13.95
CA VAL A 71 -5.63 0.24 -13.72
C VAL A 71 -5.69 1.01 -15.04
N ASN A 72 -4.87 0.67 -16.04
CA ASN A 72 -4.93 1.31 -17.35
C ASN A 72 -6.27 1.09 -18.04
N ASN A 73 -6.82 -0.12 -17.95
CA ASN A 73 -8.14 -0.41 -18.48
C ASN A 73 -9.20 0.42 -17.76
N TYR A 74 -9.15 0.50 -16.43
CA TYR A 74 -10.06 1.33 -15.63
C TYR A 74 -9.98 2.82 -16.03
N ILE A 75 -8.78 3.38 -16.18
CA ILE A 75 -8.58 4.76 -16.64
C ILE A 75 -9.24 4.97 -18.02
N ARG A 76 -8.98 4.07 -18.97
CA ARG A 76 -9.53 4.16 -20.33
C ARG A 76 -11.05 4.04 -20.35
N SER A 77 -11.60 3.12 -19.55
CA SER A 77 -13.05 2.91 -19.44
C SER A 77 -13.78 4.09 -18.80
N ASN A 78 -13.07 4.93 -18.04
CA ASN A 78 -13.60 6.18 -17.48
C ASN A 78 -13.19 7.41 -18.30
N ASN A 79 -12.78 7.24 -19.57
CA ASN A 79 -12.37 8.34 -20.46
C ASN A 79 -11.31 9.29 -19.86
N PHE A 80 -10.40 8.76 -19.05
CA PHE A 80 -9.38 9.53 -18.32
C PHE A 80 -9.92 10.57 -17.33
N ASP A 81 -11.21 10.53 -17.02
CA ASP A 81 -11.85 11.33 -15.98
C ASP A 81 -12.12 10.44 -14.76
N ILE A 82 -11.32 10.61 -13.71
CA ILE A 82 -11.44 9.81 -12.48
C ILE A 82 -11.73 10.76 -11.34
N PRO A 83 -12.98 10.81 -10.84
CA PRO A 83 -13.32 11.70 -9.74
C PRO A 83 -12.55 11.29 -8.49
N ALA A 84 -12.03 12.28 -7.77
CA ALA A 84 -11.41 12.06 -6.49
C ALA A 84 -12.48 11.72 -5.44
N VAL A 85 -12.23 10.67 -4.66
CA VAL A 85 -13.02 10.37 -3.46
C VAL A 85 -12.59 11.35 -2.37
N GLU A 86 -13.55 11.93 -1.67
CA GLU A 86 -13.29 12.78 -0.51
C GLU A 86 -12.96 11.96 0.73
N LEU A 87 -12.04 12.47 1.56
CA LEU A 87 -11.73 11.87 2.85
C LEU A 87 -12.71 12.42 3.90
N ILE A 88 -13.62 11.59 4.36
CA ILE A 88 -14.63 11.96 5.37
C ILE A 88 -14.12 11.59 6.76
N TYR A 89 -13.52 10.41 6.90
CA TYR A 89 -13.02 9.89 8.16
C TYR A 89 -11.49 9.73 8.13
N PRO A 90 -10.78 10.00 9.25
CA PRO A 90 -9.34 9.82 9.32
C PRO A 90 -8.94 8.34 9.14
N PRO A 91 -7.68 8.03 8.81
CA PRO A 91 -7.20 6.65 8.67
C PRO A 91 -7.26 5.83 9.97
N THR A 92 -7.29 6.51 11.11
CA THR A 92 -7.31 5.92 12.45
C THR A 92 -8.10 6.84 13.38
N ALA A 93 -8.87 6.27 14.30
CA ALA A 93 -9.50 7.01 15.39
C ALA A 93 -9.54 6.14 16.65
N SER A 94 -9.47 6.79 17.82
CA SER A 94 -9.59 6.10 19.11
C SER A 94 -10.44 6.90 20.08
N HIS A 95 -11.24 6.18 20.87
CA HIS A 95 -12.08 6.70 21.92
C HIS A 95 -11.45 6.36 23.28
N LYS A 96 -10.38 7.09 23.63
CA LYS A 96 -9.59 6.84 24.84
C LYS A 96 -10.43 6.84 26.11
N ASP A 97 -11.42 7.72 26.19
CA ASP A 97 -12.27 7.82 27.38
C ASP A 97 -13.16 6.58 27.54
N ARG A 98 -13.66 6.03 26.42
CA ARG A 98 -14.40 4.75 26.42
C ARG A 98 -13.50 3.60 26.87
N PHE A 99 -12.27 3.54 26.35
CA PHE A 99 -11.30 2.51 26.79
C PHE A 99 -10.93 2.64 28.26
N LYS A 100 -10.70 3.86 28.76
CA LYS A 100 -10.42 4.13 30.18
C LYS A 100 -11.58 3.74 31.09
N ALA A 101 -12.82 3.91 30.64
CA ALA A 101 -14.01 3.56 31.40
C ALA A 101 -14.21 2.04 31.59
N LEU A 102 -13.57 1.19 30.77
CA LEU A 102 -13.61 -0.26 30.96
C LEU A 102 -12.88 -0.66 32.25
N SER A 103 -13.34 -1.72 32.91
CA SER A 103 -12.59 -2.33 34.00
C SER A 103 -11.28 -2.94 33.49
N VAL A 104 -10.27 -3.06 34.36
CA VAL A 104 -9.15 -3.98 34.10
C VAL A 104 -9.72 -5.38 33.88
N ASP A 105 -9.07 -6.17 33.03
CA ASP A 105 -9.48 -7.50 32.57
C ASP A 105 -10.76 -7.52 31.71
N HIS A 106 -11.29 -6.35 31.32
CA HIS A 106 -12.42 -6.30 30.40
C HIS A 106 -12.03 -6.85 29.02
N GLU A 107 -12.82 -7.79 28.51
CA GLU A 107 -12.66 -8.37 27.18
C GLU A 107 -13.31 -7.50 26.10
N PHE A 108 -12.61 -7.32 25.00
CA PHE A 108 -13.12 -6.69 23.78
C PHE A 108 -12.48 -7.36 22.55
N TYR A 109 -12.88 -6.94 21.36
CA TYR A 109 -12.48 -7.61 20.13
C TYR A 109 -11.81 -6.65 19.15
N TYR A 110 -10.73 -7.13 18.53
CA TYR A 110 -10.18 -6.50 17.32
C TYR A 110 -10.56 -7.34 16.09
N VAL A 111 -11.25 -6.71 15.14
CA VAL A 111 -11.63 -7.35 13.87
C VAL A 111 -10.68 -6.88 12.77
N ASP A 112 -9.73 -7.74 12.41
CA ASP A 112 -8.62 -7.48 11.47
C ASP A 112 -8.97 -7.93 10.04
N LEU A 113 -9.00 -7.00 9.09
CA LEU A 113 -9.28 -7.23 7.67
C LEU A 113 -8.03 -7.73 6.93
N LYS A 114 -8.11 -8.93 6.36
CA LYS A 114 -6.94 -9.57 5.71
C LYS A 114 -6.56 -8.95 4.37
N HIS A 115 -7.48 -8.25 3.70
CA HIS A 115 -7.27 -7.77 2.34
C HIS A 115 -8.05 -6.48 2.01
N CYS A 116 -8.18 -5.58 3.00
CA CYS A 116 -8.99 -4.35 2.91
C CYS A 116 -8.83 -3.60 1.56
N TYR A 117 -7.62 -3.10 1.25
CA TYR A 117 -7.38 -2.36 0.00
C TYR A 117 -7.63 -3.18 -1.27
N TRP A 118 -7.35 -4.48 -1.26
CA TRP A 118 -7.59 -5.35 -2.41
C TRP A 118 -9.07 -5.57 -2.67
N ARG A 119 -9.87 -5.72 -1.60
CA ARG A 119 -11.33 -5.81 -1.71
C ARG A 119 -11.92 -4.51 -2.22
N ILE A 120 -11.49 -3.37 -1.67
CA ILE A 120 -11.95 -2.05 -2.10
C ILE A 120 -11.63 -1.81 -3.58
N ALA A 121 -10.40 -2.09 -4.03
CA ALA A 121 -10.04 -1.96 -5.44
C ALA A 121 -10.91 -2.84 -6.36
N HIS A 122 -11.29 -4.03 -5.92
CA HIS A 122 -12.23 -4.87 -6.66
C HIS A 122 -13.67 -4.31 -6.64
N LEU A 123 -14.17 -3.84 -5.49
CA LEU A 123 -15.50 -3.22 -5.37
C LEU A 123 -15.64 -1.96 -6.21
N MET A 124 -14.55 -1.21 -6.41
CA MET A 124 -14.51 -0.04 -7.29
C MET A 124 -14.43 -0.40 -8.79
N GLY A 125 -14.39 -1.69 -9.13
CA GLY A 125 -14.26 -2.14 -10.53
C GLY A 125 -12.86 -2.04 -11.11
N ILE A 126 -11.84 -1.67 -10.32
CA ILE A 126 -10.45 -1.55 -10.77
C ILE A 126 -9.85 -2.92 -10.99
N LEU A 127 -10.09 -3.87 -10.07
CA LEU A 127 -9.61 -5.24 -10.19
C LEU A 127 -10.74 -6.17 -10.67
N PRO A 128 -10.54 -6.95 -11.74
CA PRO A 128 -11.52 -7.95 -12.16
C PRO A 128 -11.58 -9.10 -11.14
N ILE A 129 -12.72 -9.80 -11.09
CA ILE A 129 -12.98 -10.88 -10.13
C ILE A 129 -11.92 -11.99 -10.16
N ASN A 130 -11.42 -12.35 -11.33
CA ASN A 130 -10.39 -13.38 -11.50
C ASN A 130 -9.07 -12.99 -10.80
N LEU A 131 -8.62 -11.75 -11.01
CA LEU A 131 -7.40 -11.26 -10.36
C LEU A 131 -7.61 -11.10 -8.84
N TYR A 132 -8.80 -10.67 -8.43
CA TYR A 132 -9.15 -10.58 -7.02
C TYR A 132 -9.07 -11.96 -6.33
N ASN A 133 -9.78 -12.96 -6.86
CA ASN A 133 -9.86 -14.30 -6.28
C ASN A 133 -8.51 -15.01 -6.23
N ASN A 134 -7.67 -14.87 -7.27
CA ASN A 134 -6.35 -15.50 -7.31
C ASN A 134 -5.40 -15.04 -6.18
N TYR A 135 -5.66 -13.88 -5.58
CA TYR A 135 -4.77 -13.29 -4.59
C TYR A 135 -5.43 -12.96 -3.25
N LYS A 136 -6.74 -13.19 -3.04
CA LYS A 136 -7.44 -12.79 -1.80
C LYS A 136 -7.13 -13.67 -0.58
N ASP A 137 -6.98 -14.99 -0.77
CA ASP A 137 -7.03 -15.97 0.34
C ASP A 137 -5.67 -16.26 1.00
N ASN A 138 -4.55 -16.05 0.30
CA ASN A 138 -3.23 -16.32 0.86
C ASN A 138 -2.68 -15.11 1.67
N GLY A 139 -2.35 -15.34 2.95
CA GLY A 139 -1.72 -14.35 3.83
C GLY A 139 -0.37 -13.87 3.34
N GLU A 140 0.42 -14.74 2.70
CA GLU A 140 1.70 -14.39 2.06
C GLU A 140 1.52 -13.39 0.91
N HIS A 141 0.32 -13.38 0.30
CA HIS A 141 -0.01 -12.43 -0.74
C HIS A 141 -0.37 -11.04 -0.17
N LYS A 142 -0.58 -10.84 1.15
CA LYS A 142 -0.86 -9.51 1.74
C LYS A 142 0.23 -8.51 1.36
N LEU A 143 1.50 -8.89 1.54
CA LEU A 143 2.63 -8.06 1.16
C LEU A 143 2.66 -7.79 -0.35
N THR A 144 2.45 -8.82 -1.17
CA THR A 144 2.44 -8.70 -2.64
C THR A 144 1.34 -7.76 -3.15
N ARG A 145 0.12 -7.88 -2.62
CA ARG A 145 -1.02 -7.00 -2.95
C ARG A 145 -0.71 -5.55 -2.59
N ASN A 146 -0.19 -5.32 -1.38
CA ASN A 146 0.16 -3.99 -0.91
C ASN A 146 1.28 -3.36 -1.74
N ILE A 147 2.31 -4.13 -2.10
CA ILE A 147 3.37 -3.68 -3.01
C ILE A 147 2.79 -3.35 -4.39
N ALA A 148 1.93 -4.21 -4.93
CA ALA A 148 1.36 -3.99 -6.26
C ALA A 148 0.57 -2.67 -6.33
N LEU A 149 -0.30 -2.42 -5.36
CA LEU A 149 -1.05 -1.17 -5.28
C LEU A 149 -0.16 0.04 -4.96
N SER A 150 0.83 -0.08 -4.08
CA SER A 150 1.72 1.05 -3.74
C SER A 150 2.63 1.45 -4.90
N THR A 151 2.95 0.53 -5.83
CA THR A 151 3.76 0.88 -7.02
C THR A 151 3.06 1.84 -7.99
N LEU A 152 1.76 2.10 -7.79
CA LEU A 152 1.00 3.09 -8.57
C LEU A 152 1.48 4.52 -8.26
N THR A 153 1.95 4.80 -7.03
CA THR A 153 2.44 6.13 -6.65
C THR A 153 3.86 6.42 -7.13
N THR A 154 4.55 5.41 -7.67
CA THR A 154 5.93 5.61 -8.12
C THR A 154 5.94 6.41 -9.43
N GLN A 155 6.59 7.56 -9.41
CA GLN A 155 6.91 8.35 -10.60
C GLN A 155 8.31 7.99 -11.11
N PRO A 156 8.42 7.41 -12.32
CA PRO A 156 9.71 7.28 -12.98
C PRO A 156 10.27 8.66 -13.34
N THR A 157 11.57 8.86 -13.10
CA THR A 157 12.29 10.09 -13.47
C THR A 157 13.52 9.74 -14.30
N ARG A 158 13.84 10.58 -15.27
CA ARG A 158 15.05 10.50 -16.08
C ARG A 158 15.81 11.82 -16.03
N GLU A 159 17.06 11.77 -15.62
CA GLU A 159 18.01 12.89 -15.69
C GLU A 159 18.89 12.72 -16.94
N TYR A 160 18.98 13.75 -17.78
CA TYR A 160 19.75 13.74 -19.02
C TYR A 160 21.01 14.58 -18.85
N TYR A 161 22.17 13.95 -19.02
CA TYR A 161 23.47 14.61 -18.98
C TYR A 161 24.07 14.65 -20.39
N ILE A 162 24.48 15.83 -20.84
CA ILE A 162 25.20 16.02 -22.10
C ILE A 162 26.55 16.65 -21.75
N ASN A 163 27.63 16.00 -22.22
CA ASN A 163 29.01 16.43 -21.93
C ASN A 163 29.27 16.70 -20.44
N GLY A 164 28.75 15.85 -19.56
CA GLY A 164 28.89 15.97 -18.10
C GLY A 164 27.94 16.97 -17.42
N SER A 165 27.23 17.83 -18.17
CA SER A 165 26.27 18.78 -17.60
C SER A 165 24.85 18.22 -17.58
N LEU A 166 24.12 18.43 -16.48
CA LEU A 166 22.69 18.13 -16.41
C LEU A 166 21.93 19.11 -17.29
N VAL A 167 21.27 18.60 -18.34
CA VAL A 167 20.51 19.42 -19.29
C VAL A 167 19.02 19.39 -18.96
N ASN A 168 18.48 18.25 -18.55
CA ASN A 168 17.05 18.14 -18.27
C ASN A 168 16.73 17.02 -17.27
N THR A 169 15.59 17.16 -16.59
CA THR A 169 14.98 16.10 -15.78
C THR A 169 13.53 15.92 -16.21
N ILE A 170 13.20 14.73 -16.72
CA ILE A 170 11.84 14.36 -17.14
C ILE A 170 11.24 13.44 -16.09
N THR A 171 10.11 13.83 -15.50
CA THR A 171 9.31 12.97 -14.61
C THR A 171 8.04 12.56 -15.32
N SER A 172 7.75 11.26 -15.35
CA SER A 172 6.51 10.78 -15.98
C SER A 172 5.30 11.16 -15.11
N ALA A 173 4.33 11.85 -15.71
CA ALA A 173 3.05 12.10 -15.07
C ALA A 173 2.40 10.77 -14.66
N ASN A 174 1.83 10.74 -13.45
CA ASN A 174 1.11 9.56 -12.95
C ASN A 174 -0.14 9.96 -12.15
N ASP A 175 -0.71 11.12 -12.43
CA ASP A 175 -1.77 11.73 -11.63
C ASP A 175 -2.99 10.81 -11.51
N HIS A 176 -3.43 10.19 -12.61
CA HIS A 176 -4.50 9.18 -12.59
C HIS A 176 -4.18 8.00 -11.66
N TYR A 177 -2.95 7.50 -11.67
CA TYR A 177 -2.54 6.41 -10.78
C TYR A 177 -2.54 6.84 -9.32
N GLN A 178 -2.11 8.07 -9.03
CA GLN A 178 -2.13 8.63 -7.68
C GLN A 178 -3.56 8.81 -7.18
N ILE A 179 -4.45 9.38 -8.01
CA ILE A 179 -5.87 9.55 -7.72
C ILE A 179 -6.51 8.19 -7.42
N ILE A 180 -6.30 7.18 -8.27
CA ILE A 180 -6.84 5.83 -8.03
C ILE A 180 -6.35 5.24 -6.71
N TYR A 181 -5.05 5.30 -6.44
CA TYR A 181 -4.50 4.76 -5.19
C TYR A 181 -5.03 5.52 -3.96
N LYS A 182 -5.17 6.85 -4.06
CA LYS A 182 -5.77 7.69 -3.03
C LYS A 182 -7.24 7.33 -2.80
N ASN A 183 -8.02 7.15 -3.87
CA ASN A 183 -9.42 6.75 -3.79
C ASN A 183 -9.59 5.39 -3.10
N ILE A 184 -8.74 4.41 -3.40
CA ILE A 184 -8.75 3.11 -2.70
C ILE A 184 -8.52 3.30 -1.20
N ARG A 185 -7.53 4.12 -0.82
CA ARG A 185 -7.22 4.37 0.60
C ARG A 185 -8.36 5.11 1.30
N TYR A 186 -8.87 6.17 0.70
CA TYR A 186 -9.92 6.99 1.30
C TYR A 186 -11.23 6.21 1.42
N THR A 187 -11.57 5.40 0.43
CA THR A 187 -12.72 4.51 0.53
C THR A 187 -12.56 3.49 1.65
N ALA A 188 -11.35 2.95 1.88
CA ALA A 188 -11.08 2.07 3.01
C ALA A 188 -11.25 2.79 4.36
N TYR A 189 -10.70 4.00 4.50
CA TYR A 189 -10.82 4.80 5.74
C TYR A 189 -12.26 5.18 6.02
N ASN A 190 -12.96 5.68 5.00
CA ASN A 190 -14.37 6.03 5.11
C ASN A 190 -15.21 4.78 5.44
N THR A 191 -14.86 3.60 4.92
CA THR A 191 -15.54 2.36 5.30
C THR A 191 -15.36 2.04 6.78
N MET A 192 -14.16 2.20 7.34
CA MET A 192 -13.93 1.96 8.77
C MET A 192 -14.64 3.00 9.63
N GLY A 193 -14.57 4.28 9.26
CA GLY A 193 -15.26 5.36 9.96
C GLY A 193 -16.78 5.20 9.96
N LEU A 194 -17.38 4.82 8.83
CA LEU A 194 -18.82 4.54 8.74
C LEU A 194 -19.24 3.32 9.58
N ILE A 195 -18.41 2.27 9.66
CA ILE A 195 -18.68 1.13 10.55
C ILE A 195 -18.62 1.60 12.01
N ALA A 196 -17.60 2.38 12.37
CA ALA A 196 -17.43 2.89 13.72
C ALA A 196 -18.59 3.80 14.14
N GLU A 197 -19.01 4.72 13.27
CA GLU A 197 -20.16 5.61 13.48
C GLU A 197 -21.45 4.80 13.67
N LYS A 198 -21.69 3.80 12.83
CA LYS A 198 -22.88 2.95 12.93
C LYS A 198 -22.96 2.15 14.23
N LEU A 199 -21.82 1.79 14.80
CA LEU A 199 -21.72 1.08 16.08
C LEU A 199 -21.74 2.02 17.29
N ASP A 200 -21.44 3.30 17.06
CA ASP A 200 -21.33 4.35 18.06
C ASP A 200 -20.60 3.89 19.33
N THR A 201 -21.29 3.80 20.48
CA THR A 201 -20.74 3.51 21.81
C THR A 201 -20.11 2.13 21.92
N LEU A 202 -20.42 1.23 20.97
CA LEU A 202 -19.85 -0.11 20.90
C LEU A 202 -18.45 -0.14 20.25
N THR A 203 -17.98 0.98 19.71
CA THR A 203 -16.63 1.11 19.12
C THR A 203 -15.67 1.79 20.08
N LEU A 204 -14.51 1.16 20.29
CA LEU A 204 -13.38 1.73 21.03
C LEU A 204 -12.44 2.52 20.11
N GLY A 205 -12.37 2.15 18.83
CA GLY A 205 -11.58 2.84 17.82
C GLY A 205 -11.41 1.99 16.57
N TYR A 206 -10.70 2.50 15.58
CA TYR A 206 -10.35 1.75 14.38
C TYR A 206 -8.99 2.16 13.81
N GLN A 207 -8.46 1.25 13.01
CA GLN A 207 -7.29 1.43 12.18
C GLN A 207 -7.67 1.24 10.71
N ILE A 208 -6.70 1.41 9.81
CA ILE A 208 -6.86 1.29 8.36
C ILE A 208 -7.52 -0.04 7.95
N ASP A 209 -7.09 -1.14 8.56
CA ASP A 209 -7.52 -2.49 8.25
C ASP A 209 -8.13 -3.22 9.45
N GLY A 210 -8.70 -2.51 10.41
CA GLY A 210 -9.47 -3.18 11.47
C GLY A 210 -10.16 -2.25 12.45
N ILE A 211 -10.99 -2.83 13.31
CA ILE A 211 -11.84 -2.09 14.25
C ILE A 211 -11.85 -2.76 15.62
N TYR A 212 -11.78 -1.96 16.68
CA TYR A 212 -11.89 -2.39 18.07
C TYR A 212 -13.32 -2.19 18.56
N VAL A 213 -13.97 -3.26 18.99
CA VAL A 213 -15.38 -3.27 19.38
C VAL A 213 -15.61 -4.02 20.67
N LEU A 214 -16.62 -3.57 21.41
CA LEU A 214 -17.18 -4.32 22.54
C LEU A 214 -17.91 -5.57 22.06
N LYS A 215 -18.17 -6.50 22.98
CA LYS A 215 -18.84 -7.77 22.72
C LYS A 215 -20.15 -7.60 21.93
N ASP A 216 -20.97 -6.65 22.33
CA ASP A 216 -22.28 -6.40 21.71
C ASP A 216 -22.17 -5.81 20.28
N GLY A 217 -21.02 -5.21 19.94
CA GLY A 217 -20.74 -4.69 18.61
C GLY A 217 -20.25 -5.75 17.62
N LEU A 218 -19.77 -6.90 18.11
CA LEU A 218 -19.05 -7.87 17.30
C LEU A 218 -19.90 -8.47 16.17
N ASP A 219 -21.13 -8.88 16.46
CA ASP A 219 -22.01 -9.51 15.47
C ASP A 219 -22.48 -8.51 14.42
N GLN A 220 -22.62 -7.23 14.79
CA GLN A 220 -22.92 -6.16 13.85
C GLN A 220 -21.76 -5.96 12.87
N VAL A 221 -20.51 -5.90 13.35
CA VAL A 221 -19.31 -5.84 12.48
C VAL A 221 -19.27 -7.04 11.54
N ARG A 222 -19.40 -8.26 12.09
CA ARG A 222 -19.35 -9.51 11.31
C ARG A 222 -20.37 -9.49 10.17
N ARG A 223 -21.61 -9.07 10.46
CA ARG A 223 -22.67 -8.94 9.46
C ARG A 223 -22.32 -7.93 8.38
N ILE A 224 -21.84 -6.72 8.75
CA ILE A 224 -21.45 -5.69 7.78
C ILE A 224 -20.33 -6.18 6.86
N LEU A 225 -19.29 -6.79 7.44
CA LEU A 225 -18.14 -7.29 6.69
C LEU A 225 -18.50 -8.48 5.79
N LYS A 226 -19.31 -9.42 6.29
CA LYS A 226 -19.81 -10.57 5.51
C LYS A 226 -20.66 -10.13 4.33
N ASN A 227 -21.57 -9.18 4.52
CA ASN A 227 -22.42 -8.65 3.46
C ASN A 227 -21.60 -8.01 2.32
N LYS A 228 -20.43 -7.45 2.63
CA LYS A 228 -19.52 -6.88 1.64
C LYS A 228 -18.42 -7.85 1.18
N ASN A 229 -18.46 -9.11 1.61
CA ASN A 229 -17.47 -10.17 1.34
C ASN A 229 -16.03 -9.77 1.72
N PHE A 230 -15.86 -9.10 2.87
CA PHE A 230 -14.54 -8.94 3.46
C PHE A 230 -14.13 -10.20 4.21
N LEU A 231 -12.85 -10.55 4.13
CA LEU A 231 -12.22 -11.61 4.91
C LEU A 231 -11.56 -10.94 6.09
N TYR A 232 -11.85 -11.44 7.29
CA TYR A 232 -11.38 -10.88 8.54
C TYR A 232 -11.00 -11.98 9.52
N ARG A 233 -10.21 -11.63 10.52
CA ARG A 233 -9.93 -12.42 11.73
C ARG A 233 -10.45 -11.65 12.93
N VAL A 234 -11.15 -12.34 13.82
CA VAL A 234 -11.52 -11.79 15.13
C VAL A 234 -10.43 -12.18 16.11
N ILE A 235 -9.94 -11.21 16.86
CA ILE A 235 -8.92 -11.37 17.90
C ILE A 235 -9.54 -10.95 19.23
N ASN A 236 -9.43 -11.79 20.25
CA ASN A 236 -9.82 -11.42 21.61
C ASN A 236 -8.71 -10.54 22.21
N CYS A 237 -9.12 -9.47 22.87
CA CYS A 237 -8.24 -8.53 23.53
C CYS A 237 -8.71 -8.28 24.96
N VAL A 238 -7.77 -8.10 25.88
CA VAL A 238 -8.04 -7.89 27.30
C VAL A 238 -7.36 -6.62 27.76
N LYS A 239 -8.10 -5.74 28.45
CA LYS A 239 -7.54 -4.52 29.03
C LYS A 239 -6.62 -4.87 30.21
N ILE A 240 -5.39 -4.34 30.19
CA ILE A 240 -4.41 -4.52 31.27
C ILE A 240 -4.45 -3.32 32.22
N ASP A 241 -4.43 -2.12 31.65
CA ASP A 241 -4.51 -0.87 32.41
C ASP A 241 -5.13 0.26 31.55
N ASN A 242 -5.06 1.51 32.03
CA ASN A 242 -5.64 2.67 31.34
C ASN A 242 -4.95 3.07 30.02
N LYS A 243 -3.85 2.42 29.67
CA LYS A 243 -3.05 2.66 28.47
C LYS A 243 -2.79 1.39 27.66
N GLN A 244 -2.88 0.21 28.25
CA GLN A 244 -2.41 -1.03 27.64
C GLN A 244 -3.47 -2.12 27.61
N PHE A 245 -3.37 -2.97 26.59
CA PHE A 245 -4.18 -4.17 26.40
C PHE A 245 -3.34 -5.28 25.76
N ALA A 246 -3.73 -6.53 25.97
CA ALA A 246 -3.17 -7.68 25.26
C ALA A 246 -4.10 -8.12 24.13
N CYS A 247 -3.55 -8.54 22.99
CA CYS A 247 -4.25 -9.29 21.94
C CYS A 247 -3.29 -10.34 21.35
N ASP A 248 -3.71 -11.61 21.19
CA ASP A 248 -2.85 -12.69 20.68
C ASP A 248 -1.45 -12.70 21.35
N ASP A 249 -1.39 -12.63 22.68
CA ASP A 249 -0.15 -12.60 23.49
C ASP A 249 0.78 -11.37 23.31
N GLU A 250 0.34 -10.35 22.55
CA GLU A 250 1.07 -9.10 22.39
C GLU A 250 0.44 -7.97 23.22
N ILE A 251 1.25 -7.35 24.09
CA ILE A 251 0.86 -6.12 24.82
C ILE A 251 1.02 -4.91 23.89
N LYS A 252 -0.02 -4.08 23.83
CA LYS A 252 -0.12 -2.91 22.94
C LYS A 252 -0.61 -1.71 23.72
N ASP A 253 -0.11 -0.53 23.34
CA ASP A 253 -0.66 0.73 23.81
C ASP A 253 -1.94 1.09 23.04
N PHE A 254 -2.95 1.53 23.77
CA PHE A 254 -4.17 2.10 23.22
C PHE A 254 -3.93 3.56 22.82
N ARG A 255 -3.58 3.75 21.54
CA ARG A 255 -3.15 5.05 20.98
C ARG A 255 -4.28 5.92 20.48
#